data_AF-A0A376AA58-F1
#
_entry.id   AF-A0A376AA58-F1
#
_cell.length_a   1.000
_cell.length_b   1.000
_cell.length_c   1.000
_cell.angle_alpha   90.00
_cell.angle_beta   90.00
_cell.angle_gamma   90.00
#
_symmetry.space_group_name_H-M   'P 1'
#
loop_
_entity.id
_entity.type
_entity.pdbx_description
1 polymer ?
#
loop_
_entity_poly.entity_id
_entity_poly.type
_entity_poly.pdbx_seq_one_letter_code
_entity_poly.pdbx_strand_id
1 'polypeptide(L)'
;MTTSIARLKITLDDVEPTVMRRIDVPFDIRLDRLHLVLQAAFGWTNSHLYEFRIKNIGFGMPDPGWGDGPLNAAKATLLSAIEDTGAKSFKYLYDFGDGWEHSIKIERIAPALPGLPMSLIDAMGACPPEDIGGPWGYQEFIEALADPTHERHEELVEWWGGDQFDTQAIDKPAIEQAFWALARKWTRKPRSKA
;
A
#
# COMPACT_ATOMS: atom_id res chain seq x y z
N MET A 1 4.33 -24.59 12.89
CA MET A 1 3.07 -23.94 12.53
C MET A 1 3.00 -23.91 11.02
N THR A 2 1.89 -24.36 10.42
CA THR A 2 1.66 -24.22 8.98
C THR A 2 1.50 -22.75 8.66
N THR A 3 2.39 -22.19 7.83
CA THR A 3 2.27 -20.82 7.34
C THR A 3 0.95 -20.69 6.58
N SER A 4 0.15 -19.70 6.94
CA SER A 4 -1.09 -19.36 6.23
C SER A 4 -0.86 -18.12 5.39
N ILE A 5 -1.59 -18.02 4.28
CA ILE A 5 -1.63 -16.87 3.38
C ILE A 5 -2.98 -16.18 3.53
N ALA A 6 -2.96 -14.86 3.63
CA ALA A 6 -4.14 -14.02 3.54
C ALA A 6 -4.21 -13.39 2.15
N ARG A 7 -5.36 -13.55 1.49
CA ARG A 7 -5.71 -12.82 0.28
C ARG A 7 -6.36 -11.50 0.67
N LEU A 8 -5.72 -10.41 0.28
CA LEU A 8 -6.17 -9.06 0.54
C LEU A 8 -6.65 -8.42 -0.75
N LYS A 9 -7.82 -7.79 -0.71
CA LYS A 9 -8.24 -6.79 -1.70
C LYS A 9 -8.00 -5.41 -1.10
N ILE A 10 -7.17 -4.61 -1.75
CA ILE A 10 -6.83 -3.24 -1.36
C ILE A 10 -7.38 -2.32 -2.42
N THR A 11 -8.25 -1.40 -2.02
CA THR A 11 -8.84 -0.38 -2.90
C THR A 11 -8.40 0.98 -2.38
N LEU A 12 -7.90 1.84 -3.26
CA LEU A 12 -7.63 3.23 -2.93
C LEU A 12 -8.98 3.97 -2.87
N ASP A 13 -9.26 4.61 -1.76
CA ASP A 13 -10.54 5.29 -1.54
C ASP A 13 -10.52 6.67 -2.22
N ASP A 14 -11.71 7.15 -2.62
CA ASP A 14 -11.93 8.47 -3.22
C ASP A 14 -11.13 8.77 -4.50
N VAL A 15 -10.65 7.74 -5.20
CA VAL A 15 -9.92 7.84 -6.47
C VAL A 15 -10.68 7.18 -7.61
N GLU A 16 -10.83 7.92 -8.72
CA GLU A 16 -11.39 7.42 -9.98
C GLU A 16 -10.43 7.69 -11.16
N PRO A 17 -10.32 6.76 -12.14
CA PRO A 17 -10.90 5.43 -12.15
C PRO A 17 -10.33 4.54 -11.04
N THR A 18 -11.15 3.63 -10.51
CA THR A 18 -10.80 2.79 -9.35
C THR A 18 -9.39 2.18 -9.44
N VAL A 19 -8.59 2.42 -8.40
CA VAL A 19 -7.26 1.81 -8.22
C VAL A 19 -7.33 0.69 -7.18
N MET A 20 -6.97 -0.52 -7.58
CA MET A 20 -7.12 -1.71 -6.75
C MET A 20 -5.98 -2.69 -6.96
N ARG A 21 -5.53 -3.32 -5.88
CA ARG A 21 -4.59 -4.44 -5.89
C ARG A 21 -5.18 -5.60 -5.10
N ARG A 22 -5.12 -6.80 -5.67
CA ARG A 22 -5.41 -8.04 -4.96
C ARG A 22 -4.10 -8.80 -4.79
N ILE A 23 -3.70 -9.04 -3.56
CA ILE A 23 -2.42 -9.67 -3.24
C ILE A 23 -2.61 -10.81 -2.25
N ASP A 24 -1.70 -11.77 -2.31
CA ASP A 24 -1.52 -12.79 -1.29
C ASP A 24 -0.29 -12.42 -0.45
N VAL A 25 -0.39 -12.50 0.88
CA VAL A 25 0.71 -12.23 1.84
C VAL A 25 0.73 -13.27 2.97
N PRO A 26 1.84 -13.47 3.69
CA PRO A 26 1.84 -14.31 4.89
C PRO A 26 0.85 -13.73 5.90
N PHE A 27 -0.03 -14.55 6.45
CA PHE A 27 -1.04 -14.05 7.39
C PHE A 27 -0.41 -13.57 8.70
N ASP A 28 0.72 -14.13 9.07
CA ASP A 28 1.56 -13.69 10.20
C ASP A 28 2.53 -12.55 9.84
N ILE A 29 2.38 -11.90 8.68
CA ILE A 29 3.19 -10.73 8.30
C ILE A 29 3.05 -9.63 9.36
N ARG A 30 4.17 -9.03 9.75
CA ARG A 30 4.16 -7.84 10.60
C ARG A 30 3.56 -6.65 9.86
N LEU A 31 2.88 -5.76 10.57
CA LEU A 31 2.22 -4.61 9.93
C LEU A 31 3.22 -3.64 9.29
N ASP A 32 4.42 -3.44 9.88
CA ASP A 32 5.50 -2.67 9.25
C ASP A 32 5.97 -3.27 7.91
N ARG A 33 5.90 -4.59 7.77
CA ARG A 33 6.22 -5.27 6.51
C ARG A 33 5.06 -5.22 5.54
N LEU A 34 3.82 -5.36 6.02
CA LEU A 34 2.63 -5.20 5.19
C LEU A 34 2.63 -3.82 4.52
N HIS A 35 2.97 -2.77 5.27
CA HIS A 35 3.19 -1.42 4.74
C HIS A 35 4.11 -1.43 3.52
N LEU A 36 5.30 -2.04 3.63
CA LEU A 36 6.24 -2.13 2.49
C LEU A 36 5.70 -2.93 1.30
N VAL A 37 4.84 -3.93 1.55
CA VAL A 37 4.17 -4.66 0.46
C VAL A 37 3.17 -3.75 -0.25
N LEU A 38 2.40 -2.95 0.49
CA LEU A 38 1.45 -2.00 -0.09
C LEU A 38 2.17 -0.94 -0.92
N GLN A 39 3.26 -0.38 -0.38
CA GLN A 39 4.13 0.56 -1.12
C GLN A 39 4.63 -0.06 -2.43
N ALA A 40 5.12 -1.30 -2.40
CA ALA A 40 5.53 -2.02 -3.61
C ALA A 40 4.36 -2.32 -4.58
N ALA A 41 3.15 -2.59 -4.08
CA ALA A 41 1.97 -2.90 -4.89
C ALA A 41 1.40 -1.67 -5.61
N PHE A 42 1.56 -0.49 -5.00
CA PHE A 42 1.10 0.80 -5.51
C PHE A 42 2.24 1.60 -6.17
N GLY A 43 3.49 1.12 -6.11
CA GLY A 43 4.63 1.78 -6.76
C GLY A 43 5.09 3.06 -6.06
N TRP A 44 4.68 3.27 -4.80
CA TRP A 44 5.10 4.41 -3.99
C TRP A 44 6.46 4.19 -3.33
N THR A 45 7.01 5.30 -2.84
CA THR A 45 8.41 5.42 -2.47
C THR A 45 8.66 5.24 -0.97
N ASN A 46 7.60 5.09 -0.17
CA ASN A 46 7.68 4.99 1.29
C ASN A 46 8.37 6.24 1.90
N SER A 47 7.99 7.41 1.40
CA SER A 47 8.54 8.70 1.82
C SER A 47 7.81 9.30 3.03
N HIS A 48 6.58 8.86 3.27
CA HIS A 48 5.69 9.47 4.27
C HIS A 48 5.29 8.55 5.42
N LEU A 49 4.66 9.14 6.44
CA LEU A 49 4.06 8.41 7.55
C LEU A 49 2.88 7.55 7.09
N TYR A 50 2.57 6.54 7.89
CA TYR A 50 1.44 5.65 7.64
C TYR A 50 0.80 5.16 8.93
N GLU A 51 -0.46 4.74 8.83
CA GLU A 51 -1.18 4.07 9.90
C GLU A 51 -2.16 3.02 9.36
N PHE A 52 -2.18 1.84 9.99
CA PHE A 52 -3.28 0.89 9.86
C PHE A 52 -4.32 1.14 10.96
N ARG A 53 -5.57 1.34 10.59
CA ARG A 53 -6.69 1.43 11.55
C ARG A 53 -7.53 0.16 11.48
N ILE A 54 -7.41 -0.67 12.51
CA ILE A 54 -8.16 -1.93 12.65
C ILE A 54 -9.15 -1.75 13.80
N LYS A 55 -10.43 -1.57 13.46
CA LYS A 55 -11.46 -1.11 14.41
C LYS A 55 -11.03 0.21 15.06
N ASN A 56 -10.91 0.24 16.39
CA ASN A 56 -10.54 1.44 17.15
C ASN A 56 -9.04 1.46 17.49
N ILE A 57 -8.24 0.57 16.90
CA ILE A 57 -6.81 0.43 17.20
C ILE A 57 -6.00 0.89 16.00
N GLY A 58 -5.11 1.86 16.24
CA GLY A 58 -4.13 2.35 15.27
C GLY A 58 -2.81 1.62 15.39
N PHE A 59 -2.18 1.29 14.26
CA PHE A 59 -0.84 0.72 14.19
C PHE A 59 0.01 1.48 13.17
N GLY A 60 1.15 2.02 13.59
CA GLY A 60 2.01 2.85 12.76
C GLY A 60 3.39 3.00 13.38
N MET A 61 4.05 4.12 13.08
CA MET A 61 5.29 4.51 13.76
C MET A 61 4.94 5.37 14.98
N PRO A 62 5.18 4.89 16.21
CA PRO A 62 4.89 5.68 17.40
C PRO A 62 5.89 6.83 17.51
N ASP A 63 5.38 8.02 17.81
CA ASP A 63 6.19 9.19 18.15
C ASP A 63 6.14 9.41 19.67
N PRO A 64 7.26 9.28 20.40
CA PRO A 64 7.30 9.53 21.85
C PRO A 64 6.85 10.94 22.27
N GLY A 65 6.88 11.91 21.37
CA GLY A 65 6.39 13.28 21.59
C GLY A 65 4.86 13.42 21.46
N TRP A 66 4.16 12.40 20.97
CA TRP A 66 2.71 12.33 20.80
C TRP A 66 2.15 11.17 21.63
N GLY A 67 1.59 11.49 22.80
CA GLY A 67 1.23 10.51 23.84
C GLY A 67 0.39 9.33 23.36
N ASP A 68 -0.80 9.60 22.82
CA ASP A 68 -1.78 8.58 22.38
C ASP A 68 -1.60 8.18 20.90
N GLY A 69 -0.36 8.16 20.43
CA GLY A 69 -0.02 7.73 19.07
C GLY A 69 -0.36 6.26 18.78
N PRO A 70 -0.24 5.82 17.51
CA PRO A 70 -0.56 4.45 17.15
C PRO A 70 0.37 3.45 17.82
N LEU A 71 -0.11 2.23 18.02
CA LEU A 71 0.73 1.11 18.46
C LEU A 71 1.84 0.84 17.43
N ASN A 72 2.97 0.30 17.88
CA ASN A 72 4.09 0.06 16.99
C ASN A 72 3.78 -1.07 15.99
N ALA A 73 3.67 -0.73 14.71
CA ALA A 73 3.39 -1.66 13.62
C ALA A 73 4.46 -2.76 13.47
N ALA A 74 5.70 -2.52 13.91
CA ALA A 74 6.76 -3.52 13.91
C ALA A 74 6.64 -4.56 15.04
N LYS A 75 5.72 -4.35 15.99
CA LYS A 75 5.46 -5.25 17.12
C LYS A 75 4.15 -6.04 16.99
N ALA A 76 3.37 -5.83 15.94
CA ALA A 76 2.10 -6.51 15.69
C ALA A 76 2.12 -7.22 14.33
N THR A 77 1.48 -8.38 14.24
CA THR A 77 1.22 -9.09 12.98
C THR A 77 -0.22 -8.91 12.54
N LEU A 78 -0.47 -9.05 11.24
CA LEU A 78 -1.81 -9.08 10.68
C LEU A 78 -2.66 -10.15 11.37
N LEU A 79 -2.13 -11.36 11.56
CA LEU A 79 -2.77 -12.43 12.33
C LEU A 79 -3.20 -11.95 13.73
N SER A 80 -2.26 -11.46 14.55
CA SER A 80 -2.56 -11.03 15.92
C SER A 80 -3.61 -9.92 15.96
N ALA A 81 -3.48 -8.91 15.09
CA ALA A 81 -4.39 -7.78 15.08
C ALA A 81 -5.82 -8.19 14.65
N ILE A 82 -5.93 -9.17 13.76
CA ILE A 82 -7.22 -9.70 13.30
C ILE A 82 -7.85 -10.66 14.32
N GLU A 83 -7.06 -11.51 14.97
CA GLU A 83 -7.53 -12.37 16.06
C GLU A 83 -8.02 -11.55 17.26
N ASP A 84 -7.27 -10.51 17.66
CA ASP A 84 -7.61 -9.65 18.79
C ASP A 84 -8.90 -8.84 18.56
N THR A 85 -9.14 -8.42 17.31
CA THR A 85 -10.26 -7.51 16.97
C THR A 85 -11.46 -8.20 16.31
N GLY A 86 -11.28 -9.42 15.78
CA GLY A 86 -12.25 -10.11 14.94
C GLY A 86 -12.56 -9.39 13.61
N ALA A 87 -11.73 -8.44 13.19
CA ALA A 87 -11.96 -7.64 12.00
C ALA A 87 -11.83 -8.48 10.71
N LYS A 88 -12.63 -8.16 9.69
CA LYS A 88 -12.51 -8.76 8.34
C LYS A 88 -12.05 -7.76 7.28
N SER A 89 -11.96 -6.50 7.68
CA SER A 89 -11.49 -5.38 6.89
C SER A 89 -10.95 -4.30 7.82
N PHE A 90 -10.08 -3.46 7.30
CA PHE A 90 -9.42 -2.38 8.01
C PHE A 90 -8.97 -1.29 7.03
N LYS A 91 -8.56 -0.14 7.57
CA LYS A 91 -8.04 0.97 6.77
C LYS A 91 -6.52 1.02 6.84
N TYR A 92 -5.92 1.51 5.77
CA TYR A 92 -4.51 1.88 5.71
C TYR A 92 -4.42 3.30 5.15
N LEU A 93 -3.89 4.21 5.95
CA LEU A 93 -3.61 5.58 5.58
C LEU A 93 -2.12 5.69 5.28
N TYR A 94 -1.77 6.20 4.10
CA TYR A 94 -0.41 6.58 3.73
C TYR A 94 -0.39 8.07 3.40
N ASP A 95 0.69 8.73 3.81
CA ASP A 95 0.83 10.18 3.72
C ASP A 95 -0.25 10.94 4.51
N PHE A 96 0.15 11.52 5.64
CA PHE A 96 -0.78 12.27 6.49
C PHE A 96 -1.06 13.67 5.95
N GLY A 97 -0.28 14.14 4.98
CA GLY A 97 -0.56 15.35 4.22
C GLY A 97 -1.58 15.09 3.12
N ASP A 98 -1.23 14.21 2.17
CA ASP A 98 -2.08 13.91 1.02
C ASP A 98 -3.30 13.03 1.34
N GLY A 99 -3.24 12.25 2.41
CA GLY A 99 -4.41 11.53 2.92
C GLY A 99 -4.80 10.30 2.10
N TRP A 100 -3.84 9.49 1.63
CA TRP A 100 -4.14 8.29 0.83
C TRP A 100 -4.74 7.16 1.67
N GLU A 101 -6.06 7.16 1.81
CA GLU A 101 -6.80 6.09 2.49
C GLU A 101 -7.05 4.88 1.59
N HIS A 102 -6.86 3.69 2.15
CA HIS A 102 -7.11 2.43 1.49
C HIS A 102 -8.06 1.57 2.32
N SER A 103 -9.09 1.06 1.65
CA SER A 103 -9.91 -0.02 2.16
C SER A 103 -9.27 -1.37 1.90
N ILE A 104 -8.89 -2.09 2.98
CA ILE A 104 -8.32 -3.43 2.90
C ILE A 104 -9.34 -4.45 3.41
N LYS A 105 -9.69 -5.42 2.56
CA LYS A 105 -10.57 -6.55 2.88
C LYS A 105 -9.81 -7.86 2.84
N ILE A 106 -9.98 -8.69 3.86
CA ILE A 106 -9.48 -10.07 3.88
C ILE A 106 -10.51 -10.94 3.16
N GLU A 107 -10.20 -11.38 1.95
CA GLU A 107 -11.11 -12.18 1.12
C GLU A 107 -11.01 -13.68 1.46
N ARG A 108 -9.82 -14.17 1.79
CA ARG A 108 -9.57 -15.59 2.06
C ARG A 108 -8.33 -15.78 2.93
N ILE A 109 -8.37 -16.79 3.80
CA ILE A 109 -7.19 -17.34 4.47
C ILE A 109 -7.03 -18.79 4.01
N ALA A 110 -5.82 -19.19 3.63
CA ALA A 110 -5.54 -20.54 3.13
C ALA A 110 -4.13 -21.01 3.54
N PRO A 111 -3.85 -22.32 3.56
CA PRO A 111 -2.49 -22.82 3.73
C PRO A 111 -1.54 -22.24 2.67
N ALA A 112 -0.31 -21.89 3.08
CA ALA A 112 0.69 -21.39 2.15
C ALA A 112 1.10 -22.46 1.12
N LEU A 113 1.18 -22.04 -0.14
CA LEU A 113 1.79 -22.86 -1.18
C LEU A 113 3.32 -22.71 -1.12
N PRO A 114 4.09 -23.77 -1.41
CA PRO A 114 5.54 -23.68 -1.47
C PRO A 114 6.01 -22.67 -2.54
N GLY A 115 7.01 -21.86 -2.21
CA GLY A 115 7.81 -21.12 -3.19
C GLY A 115 7.59 -19.61 -3.27
N LEU A 116 6.50 -19.05 -2.73
CA LEU A 116 6.21 -17.62 -2.80
C LEU A 116 5.48 -17.12 -1.55
N PRO A 117 6.10 -16.26 -0.71
CA PRO A 117 5.42 -15.70 0.45
C PRO A 117 4.41 -14.61 0.08
N MET A 118 4.59 -13.94 -1.07
CA MET A 118 3.75 -12.83 -1.53
C MET A 118 3.55 -12.87 -3.04
N SER A 119 2.33 -12.59 -3.52
CA SER A 119 1.99 -12.61 -4.95
C SER A 119 0.96 -11.55 -5.32
N LEU A 120 1.07 -10.98 -6.52
CA LEU A 120 0.03 -10.16 -7.14
C LEU A 120 -0.97 -11.10 -7.84
N ILE A 121 -2.25 -11.01 -7.46
CA ILE A 121 -3.33 -11.86 -7.98
C ILE A 121 -4.14 -11.12 -9.03
N ASP A 122 -4.39 -9.83 -8.80
CA ASP A 122 -5.16 -8.97 -9.69
C ASP A 122 -4.76 -7.51 -9.45
N ALA A 123 -4.92 -6.67 -10.47
CA ALA A 123 -4.63 -5.24 -10.39
C ALA A 123 -5.50 -4.47 -11.38
N MET A 124 -5.95 -3.29 -10.98
CA MET A 124 -6.78 -2.37 -11.77
C MET A 124 -6.38 -0.93 -11.45
N GLY A 125 -6.35 -0.07 -12.47
CA GLY A 125 -5.98 1.35 -12.35
C GLY A 125 -4.48 1.59 -12.09
N ALA A 126 -3.95 2.62 -12.74
CA ALA A 126 -2.65 3.20 -12.43
C ALA A 126 -2.67 3.81 -11.03
N CYS A 127 -1.55 3.74 -10.31
CA CYS A 127 -1.45 4.39 -9.02
C CYS A 127 -1.24 5.91 -9.20
N PRO A 128 -1.87 6.77 -8.37
CA PRO A 128 -1.54 8.19 -8.34
C PRO A 128 -0.04 8.42 -8.07
N PRO A 129 0.58 9.42 -8.71
CA PRO A 129 1.92 9.86 -8.35
C PRO A 129 2.04 10.26 -6.87
N GLU A 130 3.24 10.15 -6.31
CA GLU A 130 3.53 10.75 -4.99
C GLU A 130 3.39 12.27 -5.06
N ASP A 131 3.04 12.87 -3.92
CA ASP A 131 3.04 14.33 -3.70
C ASP A 131 2.16 15.13 -4.68
N ILE A 132 1.08 14.52 -5.22
CA ILE A 132 0.15 15.18 -6.14
C ILE A 132 -0.98 15.92 -5.41
N GLY A 133 -1.04 15.88 -4.07
CA GLY A 133 -2.06 16.57 -3.28
C GLY A 133 -3.29 15.69 -3.00
N GLY A 134 -3.08 14.39 -2.79
CA GLY A 134 -4.14 13.47 -2.42
C GLY A 134 -5.15 13.18 -3.54
N PRO A 135 -6.30 12.56 -3.20
CA PRO A 135 -7.30 12.17 -4.19
C PRO A 135 -7.82 13.32 -5.05
N TRP A 136 -7.99 14.51 -4.45
CA TRP A 136 -8.42 15.71 -5.15
C TRP A 136 -7.37 16.22 -6.13
N GLY A 137 -6.11 16.30 -5.71
CA GLY A 137 -5.01 16.73 -6.57
C GLY A 137 -4.77 15.74 -7.72
N TYR A 138 -4.97 14.43 -7.50
CA TYR A 138 -4.92 13.44 -8.57
C TYR A 138 -6.06 13.59 -9.60
N GLN A 139 -7.29 13.88 -9.15
CA GLN A 139 -8.40 14.13 -10.06
C GLN A 139 -8.14 15.38 -10.92
N GLU A 140 -7.73 16.47 -10.29
CA GLU A 140 -7.33 17.71 -10.98
C GLU A 140 -6.18 17.46 -11.94
N PHE A 141 -5.20 16.64 -11.56
CA PHE A 141 -4.10 16.24 -12.42
C PHE A 141 -4.57 15.55 -13.71
N ILE A 142 -5.46 14.56 -13.61
CA ILE A 142 -6.00 13.87 -14.79
C ILE A 142 -6.77 14.85 -15.68
N GLU A 143 -7.62 15.69 -15.08
CA GLU A 143 -8.44 16.66 -15.81
C GLU A 143 -7.57 17.69 -16.53
N ALA A 144 -6.56 18.23 -15.82
CA ALA A 144 -5.64 19.20 -16.37
C ALA A 144 -4.85 18.62 -17.54
N LEU A 145 -4.32 17.39 -17.44
CA LEU A 145 -3.57 16.77 -18.55
C LEU A 145 -4.46 16.53 -19.78
N ALA A 146 -5.74 16.24 -19.58
CA ALA A 146 -6.69 15.98 -20.66
C ALA A 146 -7.23 17.26 -21.35
N ASP A 147 -7.17 18.41 -20.70
CA ASP A 147 -7.71 19.68 -21.19
C ASP A 147 -6.62 20.78 -21.31
N PRO A 148 -6.14 21.09 -22.53
CA PRO A 148 -5.17 22.17 -22.77
C PRO A 148 -5.62 23.57 -22.34
N THR A 149 -6.91 23.77 -22.06
CA THR A 149 -7.47 25.04 -21.59
C THR A 149 -7.62 25.12 -20.07
N HIS A 150 -7.35 24.02 -19.35
CA HIS A 150 -7.35 23.99 -17.89
C HIS A 150 -6.32 24.97 -17.34
N GLU A 151 -6.66 25.69 -16.27
CA GLU A 151 -5.82 26.77 -15.71
C GLU A 151 -4.43 26.29 -15.26
N ARG A 152 -4.32 25.02 -14.88
CA ARG A 152 -3.07 24.37 -14.46
C ARG A 152 -2.47 23.39 -15.49
N HIS A 153 -2.97 23.38 -16.72
CA HIS A 153 -2.47 22.45 -17.76
C HIS A 153 -0.95 22.56 -17.94
N GLU A 154 -0.45 23.76 -18.24
CA GLU A 154 0.98 23.98 -18.51
C GLU A 154 1.86 23.60 -17.31
N GLU A 155 1.45 23.97 -16.09
CA GLU A 155 2.15 23.64 -14.84
C GLU A 155 2.27 22.13 -14.63
N LEU A 156 1.16 21.40 -14.78
CA LEU A 156 1.11 19.96 -14.48
C LEU A 156 1.75 19.11 -15.58
N VAL A 157 1.70 19.56 -16.84
CA VAL A 157 2.45 18.93 -17.95
C VAL A 157 3.96 19.08 -17.74
N GLU A 158 4.43 20.27 -17.34
CA GLU A 158 5.83 20.49 -17.02
C GLU A 158 6.28 19.63 -15.83
N TRP A 159 5.49 19.62 -14.76
CA TRP A 159 5.78 18.84 -13.56
C TRP A 159 5.83 17.32 -13.84
N TRP A 160 4.87 16.81 -14.62
CA TRP A 160 4.81 15.40 -14.99
C TRP A 160 5.88 15.01 -16.01
N GLY A 161 6.32 15.97 -16.83
CA GLY A 161 7.23 15.74 -17.95
C GLY A 161 6.53 15.20 -19.21
N GLY A 162 5.23 15.44 -19.35
CA GLY A 162 4.44 15.02 -20.51
C GLY A 162 2.96 15.40 -20.40
N ASP A 163 2.24 15.33 -21.51
CA ASP A 163 0.81 15.63 -21.64
C ASP A 163 -0.08 14.37 -21.56
N GLN A 164 0.51 13.22 -21.21
CA GLN A 164 -0.19 11.94 -21.20
C GLN A 164 0.04 11.20 -19.88
N PHE A 165 -1.07 10.74 -19.30
CA PHE A 165 -1.09 9.81 -18.19
C PHE A 165 -2.13 8.71 -18.47
N ASP A 166 -1.68 7.48 -18.64
CA ASP A 166 -2.59 6.33 -18.82
C ASP A 166 -3.08 5.85 -17.45
N THR A 167 -4.32 6.23 -17.12
CA THR A 167 -4.97 5.86 -15.85
C THR A 167 -5.22 4.35 -15.69
N GLN A 168 -5.00 3.55 -16.73
CA GLN A 168 -5.13 2.09 -16.70
C GLN A 168 -3.76 1.38 -16.70
N ALA A 169 -2.66 2.10 -16.84
CA ALA A 169 -1.33 1.52 -16.91
C ALA A 169 -0.96 0.81 -15.60
N ILE A 170 -0.53 -0.45 -15.70
CA ILE A 170 -0.05 -1.24 -14.57
C ILE A 170 1.19 -2.02 -14.98
N ASP A 171 2.32 -1.73 -14.34
CA ASP A 171 3.54 -2.51 -14.49
C ASP A 171 3.56 -3.69 -13.52
N LYS A 172 2.83 -4.77 -13.89
CA LYS A 172 2.79 -6.01 -13.10
C LYS A 172 4.19 -6.61 -12.90
N PRO A 173 5.07 -6.71 -13.92
CA PRO A 173 6.43 -7.19 -13.74
C PRO A 173 7.23 -6.41 -12.69
N ALA A 174 7.13 -5.08 -12.65
CA ALA A 174 7.80 -4.26 -11.64
C ALA A 174 7.28 -4.55 -10.23
N ILE A 175 5.96 -4.66 -10.04
CA ILE A 175 5.34 -5.00 -8.75
C ILE A 175 5.83 -6.38 -8.27
N GLU A 176 5.80 -7.38 -9.15
CA GLU A 176 6.27 -8.73 -8.82
C GLU A 176 7.76 -8.74 -8.47
N GLN A 177 8.59 -7.98 -9.21
CA GLN A 177 10.01 -7.83 -8.91
C GLN A 177 10.23 -7.19 -7.53
N ALA A 178 9.45 -6.18 -7.18
CA ALA A 178 9.50 -5.54 -5.87
C ALA A 178 9.12 -6.52 -4.74
N PHE A 179 8.09 -7.34 -4.93
CA PHE A 179 7.73 -8.40 -3.97
C PHE A 179 8.87 -9.41 -3.78
N TRP A 180 9.52 -9.83 -4.87
CA TRP A 180 10.69 -10.70 -4.80
C TRP A 180 11.86 -10.06 -4.07
N ALA A 181 12.10 -8.76 -4.27
CA ALA A 181 13.14 -8.02 -3.57
C ALA A 181 12.87 -7.98 -2.06
N LEU A 182 11.63 -7.72 -1.64
CA LEU A 182 11.21 -7.77 -0.23
C LEU A 182 11.38 -9.18 0.36
N ALA A 183 10.93 -10.21 -0.33
CA ALA A 183 11.07 -11.60 0.11
C ALA A 183 12.55 -11.99 0.33
N ARG A 184 13.44 -11.61 -0.60
CA ARG A 184 14.89 -11.83 -0.47
C ARG A 184 15.50 -11.05 0.69
N LYS A 185 15.06 -9.81 0.91
CA LYS A 185 15.50 -8.96 2.03
C LYS A 185 15.17 -9.60 3.37
N TRP A 186 14.01 -10.24 3.50
CA TRP A 186 13.55 -10.80 4.78
C TRP A 186 13.98 -12.25 5.05
N THR A 187 14.43 -12.97 4.03
CA THR A 187 14.94 -14.35 4.14
C THR A 187 16.45 -14.41 4.43
N ARG A 188 17.19 -13.31 4.19
CA ARG A 188 18.62 -13.23 4.56
C ARG A 188 18.80 -13.34 6.08
N LYS A 189 19.43 -14.43 6.55
CA LYS A 189 19.94 -14.54 7.92
C LYS A 189 20.93 -13.39 8.21
N PRO A 190 20.95 -12.82 9.43
CA PRO A 190 22.01 -11.90 9.80
C PRO A 190 23.36 -12.58 9.62
N ARG A 191 24.35 -11.88 9.02
CA ARG A 191 25.74 -12.37 9.01
C ARG A 191 26.13 -12.63 10.46
N SER A 192 26.47 -13.87 10.79
CA SER A 192 27.15 -14.16 12.05
C SER A 192 28.37 -13.24 12.11
N LYS A 193 28.47 -12.41 13.15
CA LYS A 193 29.73 -11.73 13.46
C LYS A 193 30.75 -12.84 13.71
N ALA A 194 31.71 -12.98 12.80
CA ALA A 194 32.91 -13.79 13.00
C ALA A 194 33.90 -12.98 13.84
#